data_AF-A0A3L5H9Q8-F1
#
_entry.id   AF-A0A3L5H9Q8-F1
#
_cell.length_a   1.000
_cell.length_b   1.000
_cell.length_c   1.000
_cell.angle_alpha   90.00
_cell.angle_beta   90.00
_cell.angle_gamma   90.00
#
_symmetry.space_group_name_H-M   'P 1'
#
loop_
_entity.id
_entity.type
_entity.pdbx_description
1 polymer ?
#
loop_
_entity_poly.entity_id
_entity_poly.type
_entity_poly.pdbx_seq_one_letter_code
_entity_poly.pdbx_strand_id
1 'polypeptide(L)'
;DGYSNDEEQFKALMDAGIAFGKQYNLTPGVALTAEQMALLTGDIVWLVNTTVTLPDGSTQTVQVPQVYARVKPGDVNSAGALIAGRDMVMKLDGDLFNSGKLAGKQTVQLSAENIHNQAGTIQGANVSLTARTDIN
;
A
#
# COMPACT_ATOMS: atom_id res chain seq x y z
N ASP A 1 14.61 6.87 9.21
CA ASP A 1 14.37 7.47 7.88
C ASP A 1 15.45 8.51 7.66
N GLY A 2 16.48 8.17 6.88
CA GLY A 2 17.82 8.78 6.99
C GLY A 2 18.46 9.07 5.64
N TYR A 3 17.77 9.82 4.78
CA TYR A 3 18.35 10.37 3.56
C TYR A 3 18.29 11.89 3.63
N SER A 4 19.35 12.55 3.15
CA SER A 4 19.58 13.99 3.30
C SER A 4 18.79 14.82 2.27
N ASN A 5 18.36 14.20 1.17
CA ASN A 5 17.59 14.82 0.09
C ASN A 5 16.89 13.76 -0.79
N ASP A 6 15.92 14.21 -1.60
CA ASP A 6 15.07 13.36 -2.45
C ASP A 6 15.85 12.63 -3.56
N GLU A 7 16.93 13.22 -4.07
CA GLU A 7 17.77 12.63 -5.12
C GLU A 7 18.55 11.42 -4.59
N GLU A 8 19.13 11.53 -3.40
CA GLU A 8 19.79 10.43 -2.70
C GLU A 8 18.83 9.30 -2.42
N GLN A 9 17.60 9.61 -1.99
CA GLN A 9 16.57 8.61 -1.77
C GLN A 9 16.19 7.92 -3.08
N PHE A 10 15.97 8.67 -4.15
CA PHE A 10 15.63 8.11 -5.46
C PHE A 10 16.75 7.21 -5.99
N LYS A 11 18.01 7.64 -5.86
CA LYS A 11 19.18 6.84 -6.22
C LYS A 11 19.25 5.55 -5.39
N ALA A 12 19.01 5.62 -4.09
CA ALA A 12 19.00 4.43 -3.24
C ALA A 12 17.93 3.42 -3.67
N LEU A 13 16.73 3.90 -4.04
CA LEU A 13 15.65 3.05 -4.54
C LEU A 13 16.00 2.41 -5.91
N MET A 14 16.68 3.15 -6.80
CA MET A 14 17.18 2.63 -8.08
C MET A 14 18.27 1.57 -7.88
N ASP A 15 19.24 1.83 -6.99
CA ASP A 15 20.31 0.89 -6.66
C ASP A 15 19.72 -0.41 -6.07
N ALA A 16 18.72 -0.29 -5.20
CA ALA A 16 17.98 -1.42 -4.64
C ALA A 16 17.23 -2.20 -5.74
N GLY A 17 16.63 -1.51 -6.71
CA GLY A 17 16.02 -2.13 -7.89
C GLY A 17 17.02 -2.92 -8.73
N ILE A 18 18.20 -2.36 -9.03
CA ILE A 18 19.27 -3.04 -9.77
C ILE A 18 19.74 -4.29 -9.02
N ALA A 19 19.94 -4.19 -7.70
CA ALA A 19 20.36 -5.31 -6.87
C ALA A 19 19.32 -6.44 -6.88
N PHE A 20 18.04 -6.10 -6.71
CA PHE A 20 16.92 -7.04 -6.78
C PHE A 20 16.85 -7.73 -8.15
N GLY A 21 16.96 -6.97 -9.24
CA GLY A 21 16.96 -7.50 -10.60
C GLY A 21 18.09 -8.50 -10.85
N LYS A 22 19.30 -8.21 -10.37
CA LYS A 22 20.44 -9.15 -10.47
C LYS A 22 20.23 -10.42 -9.65
N GLN A 23 19.70 -10.30 -8.43
CA GLN A 23 19.48 -11.43 -7.53
C GLN A 23 18.46 -12.42 -8.10
N TYR A 24 17.39 -11.92 -8.71
CA TYR A 24 16.29 -12.74 -9.24
C TYR A 24 16.33 -12.89 -10.77
N ASN A 25 17.43 -12.46 -11.41
CA ASN A 25 17.68 -12.55 -12.85
C ASN A 25 16.53 -11.94 -13.70
N LEU A 26 16.07 -10.76 -13.27
CA LEU A 26 14.97 -10.01 -13.90
C LEU A 26 15.51 -8.97 -14.88
N THR A 27 14.76 -8.74 -15.96
CA THR A 27 15.10 -7.76 -16.99
C THR A 27 14.26 -6.49 -16.81
N PRO A 28 14.87 -5.30 -16.74
CA PRO A 28 14.14 -4.03 -16.79
C PRO A 28 13.23 -3.94 -18.01
N GLY A 29 12.10 -3.25 -17.87
CA GLY A 29 11.06 -3.13 -18.90
C GLY A 29 9.87 -4.08 -18.70
N VAL A 30 10.00 -5.08 -17.83
CA VAL A 30 8.90 -5.99 -17.45
C VAL A 30 8.43 -5.65 -16.02
N ALA A 31 7.12 -5.47 -15.84
CA ALA A 31 6.54 -5.25 -14.52
C ALA A 31 6.72 -6.47 -13.61
N LEU A 32 6.94 -6.25 -12.31
CA LEU A 32 7.04 -7.33 -11.34
C LEU A 32 5.68 -8.04 -11.16
N THR A 33 5.71 -9.37 -11.07
CA THR A 33 4.54 -10.17 -10.68
C THR A 33 4.28 -10.08 -9.17
N ALA A 34 3.11 -10.53 -8.72
CA ALA A 34 2.78 -10.55 -7.29
C ALA A 34 3.77 -11.41 -6.48
N GLU A 35 4.20 -12.54 -7.05
CA GLU A 35 5.19 -13.44 -6.45
C GLU A 35 6.56 -12.75 -6.34
N GLN A 36 6.96 -11.98 -7.35
CA GLN A 36 8.21 -11.21 -7.31
C GLN A 36 8.13 -10.06 -6.32
N MET A 37 6.98 -9.37 -6.22
CA MET A 37 6.76 -8.34 -5.20
C MET A 37 6.86 -8.89 -3.79
N ALA A 38 6.40 -10.13 -3.54
CA ALA A 38 6.50 -10.77 -2.24
C ALA A 38 7.95 -11.05 -1.81
N LEU A 39 8.90 -11.06 -2.74
CA LEU A 39 10.33 -11.26 -2.48
C LEU A 39 11.07 -9.96 -2.14
N LEU A 40 10.40 -8.80 -2.23
CA LEU A 40 11.02 -7.51 -1.92
C LEU A 40 11.49 -7.44 -0.47
N THR A 41 12.77 -7.12 -0.28
CA THR A 41 13.39 -6.90 1.02
C THR A 41 13.43 -5.41 1.41
N GLY A 42 13.10 -4.51 0.48
CA GLY A 42 12.89 -3.09 0.68
C GLY A 42 12.17 -2.47 -0.51
N ASP A 43 11.84 -1.18 -0.41
CA ASP A 43 11.24 -0.44 -1.53
C ASP A 43 12.27 -0.28 -2.65
N ILE A 44 11.80 -0.32 -3.89
CA ILE A 44 12.65 -0.14 -5.08
C ILE A 44 11.99 0.79 -6.09
N VAL A 45 12.83 1.37 -6.97
CA VAL A 45 12.37 1.89 -8.25
C VAL A 45 12.77 0.90 -9.34
N TRP A 46 11.83 0.57 -10.21
CA TRP A 46 11.99 -0.39 -11.30
C TRP A 46 11.49 0.22 -12.61
N LEU A 47 12.20 -0.02 -13.71
CA LEU A 47 11.81 0.48 -15.03
C LEU A 47 10.81 -0.48 -15.69
N VAL A 48 9.68 0.06 -16.15
CA VAL A 48 8.62 -0.70 -16.81
C VAL A 48 8.31 -0.09 -18.16
N ASN A 49 8.11 -0.92 -19.18
CA ASN A 49 7.66 -0.46 -20.49
C ASN A 49 6.21 0.02 -20.40
N THR A 50 6.00 1.29 -20.69
CA THR A 50 4.68 1.92 -20.72
C THR A 50 4.44 2.53 -22.10
N THR A 51 3.28 2.24 -22.67
CA THR A 51 2.83 2.92 -23.89
C THR A 51 2.24 4.26 -23.50
N VAL A 52 2.87 5.34 -23.96
CA VAL A 52 2.38 6.71 -23.78
C VAL A 52 1.83 7.26 -25.08
N THR A 53 0.79 8.07 -24.99
CA THR A 53 0.25 8.83 -26.13
C THR A 53 0.90 10.21 -26.15
N LEU A 54 1.52 10.55 -27.27
CA LEU A 54 2.16 11.85 -27.49
C LEU A 54 1.10 12.92 -27.82
N PRO A 55 1.41 14.23 -27.68
CA PRO A 55 0.47 15.31 -27.99
C PRO A 55 -0.06 15.31 -29.43
N ASP A 56 0.65 14.68 -30.35
CA ASP A 56 0.26 14.52 -31.76
C ASP A 56 -0.67 13.32 -32.02
N GLY A 57 -1.04 12.57 -30.97
CA GLY A 57 -1.90 11.38 -31.04
C GLY A 57 -1.17 10.08 -31.38
N SER A 58 0.13 10.12 -31.64
CA SER A 58 0.93 8.91 -31.82
C SER A 58 1.22 8.21 -30.49
N THR A 59 1.64 6.95 -30.54
CA THR A 59 2.00 6.19 -29.33
C THR A 59 3.46 5.78 -29.36
N GLN A 60 4.11 5.80 -28.19
CA GLN A 60 5.48 5.36 -28.02
C GLN A 60 5.61 4.47 -26.79
N THR A 61 6.35 3.38 -26.90
CA THR A 61 6.76 2.58 -25.74
C THR A 61 8.02 3.20 -25.14
N VAL A 62 7.94 3.61 -23.89
CA VAL A 62 9.05 4.19 -23.13
C VAL A 62 9.22 3.45 -21.81
N GLN A 63 10.43 3.44 -21.27
CA GLN A 63 10.69 2.94 -19.93
C GLN A 63 10.42 4.05 -18.93
N VAL A 64 9.49 3.83 -18.01
CA VAL A 64 9.18 4.77 -16.93
C VAL A 64 9.62 4.19 -15.58
N PRO A 65 10.12 5.02 -14.65
CA PRO A 65 10.37 4.60 -13.30
C PRO A 65 9.06 4.37 -12.55
N GLN A 66 8.92 3.19 -11.96
CA GLN A 66 7.80 2.81 -11.11
C GLN A 66 8.31 2.38 -9.73
N VAL A 67 7.67 2.88 -8.67
CA VAL A 67 8.00 2.50 -7.29
C VAL A 67 7.24 1.22 -6.92
N TYR A 68 7.97 0.23 -6.41
CA TYR A 68 7.39 -0.96 -5.79
C TYR A 68 7.72 -0.95 -4.30
N ALA A 69 6.69 -0.81 -3.47
CA ALA A 69 6.83 -0.78 -2.02
C ALA A 69 6.81 -2.20 -1.44
N ARG A 70 7.72 -2.47 -0.49
CA ARG A 70 7.73 -3.73 0.24
C ARG A 70 6.52 -3.81 1.17
N VAL A 71 5.79 -4.92 1.08
CA VAL A 71 4.75 -5.27 2.05
C VAL A 71 5.42 -5.81 3.33
N LYS A 72 5.17 -5.18 4.47
CA LYS A 72 5.57 -5.69 5.80
C LYS A 72 4.45 -6.53 6.40
N PRO A 73 4.77 -7.51 7.28
CA PRO A 73 3.75 -8.22 8.04
C PRO A 73 2.85 -7.25 8.80
N GLY A 74 1.58 -7.20 8.40
CA GLY A 74 0.59 -6.24 8.92
C GLY A 74 0.16 -5.16 7.93
N ASP A 75 0.92 -4.92 6.85
CA ASP A 75 0.60 -3.92 5.81
C ASP A 75 -0.58 -4.35 4.93
N VAL A 76 -0.69 -5.65 4.65
CA VAL A 76 -1.82 -6.25 3.94
C VAL A 76 -2.00 -7.67 4.47
N ASN A 77 -3.01 -7.91 5.31
CA ASN A 77 -3.51 -9.27 5.51
C ASN A 77 -4.45 -9.63 4.35
N SER A 78 -4.80 -10.90 4.18
CA SER A 78 -5.69 -11.44 3.13
C SER A 78 -7.12 -10.85 3.12
N ALA A 79 -7.35 -9.75 3.83
CA ALA A 79 -8.56 -8.99 4.01
C ALA A 79 -8.66 -7.79 3.01
N GLY A 80 -7.63 -7.55 2.19
CA GLY A 80 -7.76 -6.74 0.96
C GLY A 80 -7.58 -5.23 1.06
N ALA A 81 -7.54 -4.63 2.26
CA ALA A 81 -7.13 -3.22 2.46
C ALA A 81 -6.67 -2.99 3.92
N LEU A 82 -5.63 -2.18 4.15
CA LEU A 82 -5.23 -1.69 5.47
C LEU A 82 -5.45 -0.18 5.56
N ILE A 83 -6.11 0.28 6.61
CA ILE A 83 -6.12 1.67 7.05
C ILE A 83 -5.45 1.72 8.43
N ALA A 84 -4.35 2.47 8.56
CA ALA A 84 -3.57 2.52 9.77
C ALA A 84 -3.19 3.95 10.19
N GLY A 85 -3.10 4.18 11.50
CA GLY A 85 -2.69 5.45 12.09
C GLY A 85 -2.30 5.29 13.55
N ARG A 86 -1.72 6.31 14.18
CA ARG A 86 -1.48 6.27 15.63
C ARG A 86 -2.79 6.34 16.41
N ASP A 87 -3.63 7.31 16.04
CA ASP A 87 -4.94 7.57 16.60
C ASP A 87 -5.92 7.69 15.42
N MET A 88 -6.99 6.91 15.42
CA MET A 88 -8.00 6.90 14.37
C MET A 88 -9.34 7.34 14.93
N VAL A 89 -9.94 8.35 14.30
CA VAL A 89 -11.29 8.82 14.61
C VAL A 89 -12.08 8.85 13.30
N MET A 90 -13.14 8.04 13.22
CA MET A 90 -13.99 7.92 12.05
C MET A 90 -15.44 8.17 12.47
N LYS A 91 -16.09 9.14 11.83
CA LYS A 91 -17.50 9.45 12.03
C LYS A 91 -18.20 9.35 10.69
N LEU A 92 -19.09 8.37 10.58
CA LEU A 92 -19.84 8.05 9.38
C LEU A 92 -21.32 8.31 9.66
N ASP A 93 -21.99 8.97 8.70
CA ASP A 93 -23.44 9.19 8.75
C ASP A 93 -24.23 7.96 8.27
N GLY A 94 -23.53 6.94 7.75
CA GLY A 94 -24.09 5.67 7.28
C GLY A 94 -23.25 4.49 7.77
N ASP A 95 -23.31 3.37 7.04
CA ASP A 95 -22.72 2.11 7.46
C ASP A 95 -21.20 2.05 7.23
N LEU A 96 -20.47 1.38 8.13
CA LEU A 96 -19.12 0.89 7.86
C LEU A 96 -19.19 -0.55 7.34
N PHE A 97 -18.57 -0.81 6.19
CA PHE A 97 -18.27 -2.17 5.72
C PHE A 97 -16.76 -2.39 5.77
N ASN A 98 -16.29 -3.12 6.77
CA ASN A 98 -14.90 -3.50 6.89
C ASN A 98 -14.70 -4.97 6.54
N SER A 99 -14.12 -5.21 5.37
CA SER A 99 -13.57 -6.50 4.98
C SER A 99 -12.05 -6.59 5.13
N GLY A 100 -11.39 -5.47 5.47
CA GLY A 100 -9.96 -5.29 5.59
C GLY A 100 -9.47 -5.13 7.03
N LYS A 101 -8.32 -4.48 7.23
CA LYS A 101 -7.76 -4.18 8.55
C LYS A 101 -7.82 -2.67 8.85
N LEU A 102 -8.39 -2.32 9.99
CA LEU A 102 -8.34 -0.98 10.59
C LEU A 102 -7.41 -1.03 11.81
N ALA A 103 -6.26 -0.37 11.77
CA ALA A 103 -5.21 -0.49 12.79
C ALA A 103 -4.78 0.85 13.40
N GLY A 104 -5.24 1.13 14.62
CA GLY A 104 -4.78 2.26 15.44
C GLY A 104 -3.66 1.83 16.39
N LYS A 105 -2.50 2.51 16.41
CA LYS A 105 -1.42 2.15 17.35
C LYS A 105 -1.80 2.39 18.82
N GLN A 106 -2.61 3.40 19.09
CA GLN A 106 -3.10 3.77 20.42
C GLN A 106 -4.62 3.71 20.45
N THR A 107 -5.30 4.51 19.63
CA THR A 107 -6.75 4.66 19.74
C THR A 107 -7.45 4.41 18.42
N VAL A 108 -8.60 3.72 18.47
CA VAL A 108 -9.59 3.63 17.39
C VAL A 108 -10.94 4.05 17.96
N GLN A 109 -11.49 5.14 17.45
CA GLN A 109 -12.84 5.61 17.75
C GLN A 109 -13.65 5.64 16.45
N LEU A 110 -14.72 4.86 16.38
CA LEU A 110 -15.58 4.75 15.20
C LEU A 110 -17.03 4.99 15.60
N SER A 111 -17.72 5.87 14.90
CA SER A 111 -19.18 6.01 14.95
C SER A 111 -19.81 5.85 13.57
N ALA A 112 -20.85 5.04 13.45
CA ALA A 112 -21.57 4.76 12.20
C ALA A 112 -23.05 4.46 12.45
N GLU A 113 -23.86 4.34 11.38
CA GLU A 113 -25.24 3.83 11.47
C GLU A 113 -25.22 2.33 11.82
N ASN A 114 -24.56 1.52 10.99
CA ASN A 114 -24.18 0.14 11.29
C ASN A 114 -22.67 -0.08 11.12
N ILE A 115 -22.12 -1.07 11.82
CA ILE A 115 -20.73 -1.51 11.64
C ILE A 115 -20.75 -2.98 11.21
N HIS A 116 -20.39 -3.25 9.97
CA HIS A 116 -20.25 -4.59 9.40
C HIS A 116 -18.77 -4.95 9.25
N ASN A 117 -18.21 -5.67 10.21
CA ASN A 117 -16.84 -6.18 10.18
C ASN A 117 -16.78 -7.60 9.60
N GLN A 118 -17.14 -7.74 8.33
CA GLN A 118 -17.23 -9.03 7.65
C GLN A 118 -15.87 -9.48 7.11
N ALA A 119 -15.25 -10.46 7.77
CA ALA A 119 -13.90 -10.96 7.47
C ALA A 119 -12.75 -9.93 7.67
N GLY A 120 -13.07 -8.75 8.21
CA GLY A 120 -12.11 -7.71 8.56
C GLY A 120 -11.61 -7.78 10.02
N THR A 121 -10.62 -6.95 10.35
CA THR A 121 -10.09 -6.78 11.72
C THR A 121 -10.04 -5.31 12.10
N ILE A 122 -10.50 -4.98 13.30
CA ILE A 122 -10.32 -3.65 13.91
C ILE A 122 -9.43 -3.80 15.14
N GLN A 123 -8.31 -3.09 15.18
CA GLN A 123 -7.28 -3.26 16.20
C GLN A 123 -6.75 -1.92 16.71
N GLY A 124 -6.56 -1.82 18.03
CA GLY A 124 -5.76 -0.79 18.67
C GLY A 124 -5.60 -1.03 20.17
N ALA A 125 -4.79 -0.22 20.85
CA ALA A 125 -4.63 -0.36 22.31
C ALA A 125 -5.93 -0.01 23.05
N ASN A 126 -6.68 0.97 22.53
CA ASN A 126 -8.03 1.33 22.94
C ASN A 126 -8.93 1.33 21.70
N VAL A 127 -10.01 0.56 21.72
CA VAL A 127 -10.99 0.49 20.63
C VAL A 127 -12.38 0.83 21.17
N SER A 128 -13.01 1.83 20.58
CA SER A 128 -14.38 2.26 20.86
C SER A 128 -15.18 2.27 19.57
N LEU A 129 -16.21 1.43 19.51
CA LEU A 129 -17.10 1.29 18.36
C LEU A 129 -18.51 1.68 18.79
N THR A 130 -19.11 2.62 18.08
CA THR A 130 -20.47 3.09 18.33
C THR A 130 -21.28 2.93 17.05
N ALA A 131 -22.28 2.05 17.06
CA ALA A 131 -23.28 2.01 16.01
C ALA A 131 -24.60 2.58 16.54
N ARG A 132 -25.38 3.23 15.67
CA ARG A 132 -26.75 3.63 16.01
C ARG A 132 -27.66 2.41 16.07
N THR A 133 -27.49 1.49 15.14
CA THR A 133 -28.35 0.33 14.96
C THR A 133 -27.59 -0.94 15.35
N ASP A 134 -26.68 -1.46 14.51
CA ASP A 134 -26.02 -2.75 14.80
C ASP A 134 -24.48 -2.73 14.63
N ILE A 135 -23.82 -3.65 15.34
CA ILE A 135 -22.41 -4.03 15.15
C ILE A 135 -22.36 -5.53 14.88
N ASN A 136 -21.90 -5.91 13.69
CA ASN A 136 -21.91 -7.28 13.15
C ASN A 136 -20.55 -7.72 12.63
#